data_AF-A0A6I4NM11-F1
#
_entry.id   AF-A0A6I4NM11-F1
#
_cell.length_a   1.000
_cell.length_b   1.000
_cell.length_c   1.000
_cell.angle_alpha   90.00
_cell.angle_beta   90.00
_cell.angle_gamma   90.00
#
_symmetry.space_group_name_H-M   'P 1'
#
loop_
_entity.id
_entity.type
_entity.pdbx_description
1 polymer ?
#
loop_
_entity_poly.entity_id
_entity_poly.type
_entity_poly.pdbx_seq_one_letter_code
_entity_poly.pdbx_strand_id
1 'polypeptide(L)'
;MASFDTGRLCAIVKILDQASTHLRLAARECALAGAATAMTRPAADPTASGITALLSVSEQASGSVRRALVHIRNGEDQRAQHELDRARSQSCGAVLTPAGLPRPLPRRVTTALRLMQGITGFFPSETEQVLVRAALP
;
A
#
# COMPACT_ATOMS: atom_id res chain seq x y z
N MET A 1 -27.29 12.06 -0.39
CA MET A 1 -26.21 12.21 -1.40
C MET A 1 -24.89 11.91 -0.71
N ALA A 2 -24.05 11.04 -1.27
CA ALA A 2 -22.72 10.81 -0.73
C ALA A 2 -21.90 12.10 -0.91
N SER A 3 -21.59 12.80 0.17
CA SER A 3 -20.67 13.94 0.11
C SER A 3 -19.26 13.39 0.13
N PHE A 4 -18.56 13.50 -1.00
CA PHE A 4 -17.16 13.11 -1.08
C PHE A 4 -16.27 14.26 -0.64
N ASP A 5 -15.43 14.03 0.36
CA ASP A 5 -14.37 14.97 0.73
C ASP A 5 -13.20 14.82 -0.26
N THR A 6 -13.29 15.57 -1.37
CA THR A 6 -12.26 15.56 -2.42
C THR A 6 -10.90 16.03 -1.92
N GLY A 7 -10.86 16.90 -0.91
CA GLY A 7 -9.64 17.34 -0.24
C GLY A 7 -8.94 16.19 0.47
N ARG A 8 -9.71 15.41 1.26
CA ARG A 8 -9.22 14.20 1.92
C ARG A 8 -8.81 13.13 0.91
N LEU A 9 -9.58 12.89 -0.14
CA LEU A 9 -9.22 11.93 -1.20
C LEU A 9 -7.92 12.31 -1.91
N CYS A 10 -7.70 13.60 -2.19
CA CYS A 10 -6.42 14.08 -2.72
C CYS A 10 -5.25 13.84 -1.76
N ALA A 11 -5.46 14.05 -0.46
CA ALA A 11 -4.44 13.78 0.56
C ALA A 11 -4.09 12.28 0.62
N ILE A 12 -5.11 11.40 0.55
CA ILE A 12 -4.93 9.95 0.52
C ILE A 12 -4.07 9.53 -0.68
N VAL A 13 -4.34 10.05 -1.88
CA VAL A 13 -3.52 9.77 -3.07
C VAL A 13 -2.06 10.16 -2.85
N LYS A 14 -1.80 11.36 -2.31
CA LYS A 14 -0.43 11.82 -2.03
C LYS A 14 0.31 10.89 -1.06
N ILE A 15 -0.38 10.45 0.00
CA ILE A 15 0.19 9.56 1.00
C ILE A 15 0.50 8.19 0.39
N LEU A 16 -0.42 7.64 -0.42
CA LEU A 16 -0.22 6.36 -1.11
C LEU A 16 0.90 6.44 -2.16
N ASP A 17 1.03 7.55 -2.89
CA ASP A 17 2.12 7.73 -3.86
C ASP A 17 3.48 7.85 -3.16
N GLN A 18 3.52 8.54 -2.02
CA GLN A 18 4.73 8.65 -1.21
C GLN A 18 5.12 7.29 -0.61
N ALA A 19 4.15 6.53 -0.08
CA ALA A 19 4.36 5.18 0.40
C ALA A 19 4.89 4.26 -0.72
N SER A 20 4.28 4.31 -1.90
CA SER A 20 4.71 3.54 -3.09
C SER A 20 6.14 3.87 -3.50
N THR A 21 6.55 5.14 -3.41
CA THR A 21 7.93 5.56 -3.69
C THR A 21 8.92 4.93 -2.72
N HIS A 22 8.60 4.94 -1.42
CA HIS A 22 9.43 4.28 -0.41
C HIS A 22 9.51 2.77 -0.62
N LEU A 23 8.41 2.12 -1.02
CA LEU A 23 8.34 0.68 -1.28
C LEU A 23 9.12 0.28 -2.54
N ARG A 24 9.05 1.06 -3.62
CA ARG A 24 9.88 0.82 -4.82
C ARG A 24 11.37 0.90 -4.52
N LEU A 25 11.77 1.89 -3.73
CA LEU A 25 13.17 2.04 -3.30
C LEU A 25 13.59 0.87 -2.40
N ALA A 26 12.73 0.46 -1.46
CA ALA A 26 12.99 -0.71 -0.63
C ALA A 26 13.11 -2.00 -1.44
N ALA A 27 12.21 -2.21 -2.42
CA ALA A 27 12.24 -3.37 -3.31
C ALA A 27 13.55 -3.43 -4.12
N ARG A 28 14.03 -2.28 -4.61
CA ARG A 28 15.33 -2.19 -5.30
C ARG A 28 16.51 -2.49 -4.37
N GLU A 29 16.51 -1.94 -3.16
CA GLU A 29 17.54 -2.21 -2.15
C GLU A 29 17.58 -3.70 -1.79
N CYS A 30 16.42 -4.34 -1.61
CA CYS A 30 16.31 -5.78 -1.36
C CYS A 30 16.75 -6.61 -2.56
N ALA A 31 16.42 -6.21 -3.79
CA ALA A 31 16.87 -6.91 -5.01
C ALA A 31 18.40 -6.84 -5.17
N LEU A 32 19.02 -5.70 -4.87
CA LEU A 32 20.48 -5.54 -4.90
C LEU A 32 21.16 -6.38 -3.81
N ALA A 33 20.61 -6.39 -2.60
CA ALA A 33 21.11 -7.23 -1.50
C ALA A 33 20.95 -8.73 -1.82
N GLY A 34 19.80 -9.13 -2.38
CA GLY A 34 19.50 -10.48 -2.81
C GLY A 34 20.38 -10.97 -3.97
N ALA A 35 20.76 -10.08 -4.90
CA ALA A 35 21.69 -10.39 -5.97
C ALA A 35 23.11 -10.70 -5.45
N ALA A 36 23.53 -10.07 -4.34
CA ALA A 36 24.80 -10.37 -3.69
C ALA A 36 24.79 -11.74 -2.98
N THR A 37 23.65 -12.16 -2.42
CA THR A 37 23.48 -13.48 -1.77
C THR A 37 23.12 -14.62 -2.75
N ALA A 38 22.53 -14.31 -3.90
CA ALA A 38 22.14 -15.30 -4.92
C ALA A 38 23.32 -16.07 -5.55
N MET A 39 24.57 -15.62 -5.34
CA MET A 39 25.75 -16.41 -5.69
C MET A 39 25.89 -17.71 -4.87
N THR A 40 25.10 -17.91 -3.80
CA THR A 40 25.19 -19.11 -2.94
C THR A 40 23.96 -20.00 -2.92
N ARG A 41 22.74 -19.53 -3.27
CA ARG A 41 21.55 -20.39 -3.43
C ARG A 41 20.34 -19.63 -4.02
N PRO A 42 19.60 -20.18 -5.00
CA PRO A 42 18.36 -19.58 -5.50
C PRO A 42 17.19 -20.03 -4.61
N ALA A 43 16.98 -19.37 -3.48
CA ALA A 43 15.72 -19.47 -2.74
C ALA A 43 14.89 -18.21 -3.06
N ALA A 44 13.66 -18.41 -3.52
CA ALA A 44 12.72 -17.29 -3.73
C ALA A 44 12.59 -16.51 -2.42
N ASP A 45 13.02 -15.25 -2.43
CA ASP A 45 13.10 -14.44 -1.21
C ASP A 45 11.69 -14.00 -0.79
N PRO A 46 11.12 -14.58 0.31
CA PRO A 46 9.78 -14.22 0.79
C PRO A 46 9.67 -12.72 1.13
N THR A 47 10.81 -12.09 1.43
CA THR A 47 10.98 -10.67 1.71
C THR A 47 10.63 -9.78 0.52
N ALA A 48 11.15 -10.12 -0.68
CA ALA A 48 10.88 -9.39 -1.91
C ALA A 48 9.41 -9.54 -2.31
N SER A 49 8.82 -10.69 -2.01
CA SER A 49 7.39 -10.96 -2.20
C SER A 49 6.53 -10.03 -1.34
N GLY A 50 6.84 -9.86 -0.05
CA GLY A 50 6.10 -8.99 0.87
C GLY A 50 6.15 -7.50 0.52
N ILE A 51 7.32 -6.99 0.09
CA ILE A 51 7.45 -5.58 -0.32
C ILE A 51 6.70 -5.33 -1.64
N THR A 52 6.78 -6.27 -2.59
CA THR A 52 6.08 -6.16 -3.89
C THR A 52 4.57 -6.22 -3.71
N ALA A 53 4.10 -7.09 -2.83
CA ALA A 53 2.71 -7.18 -2.38
C ALA A 53 2.19 -5.84 -1.81
N LEU A 54 2.92 -5.25 -0.86
CA LEU A 54 2.57 -3.97 -0.25
C LEU A 54 2.59 -2.81 -1.28
N LEU A 55 3.55 -2.84 -2.22
CA LEU A 55 3.62 -1.88 -3.32
C LEU A 55 2.39 -1.97 -4.22
N SER A 56 2.01 -3.19 -4.62
CA SER A 56 0.85 -3.42 -5.47
C SER A 56 -0.45 -2.90 -4.83
N VAL A 57 -0.65 -3.16 -3.53
CA VAL A 57 -1.79 -2.64 -2.78
C VAL A 57 -1.80 -1.11 -2.78
N SER A 58 -0.65 -0.47 -2.51
CA SER A 58 -0.53 0.98 -2.44
C SER A 58 -0.79 1.65 -3.79
N GLU A 59 -0.23 1.13 -4.88
CA GLU A 59 -0.43 1.64 -6.23
C GLU A 59 -1.87 1.46 -6.71
N GLN A 60 -2.46 0.30 -6.43
CA GLN A 60 -3.83 -0.03 -6.81
C GLN A 60 -4.85 0.80 -6.05
N ALA A 61 -4.62 1.05 -4.76
CA ALA A 61 -5.42 1.97 -3.96
C ALA A 61 -5.30 3.41 -4.50
N SER A 62 -4.09 3.90 -4.79
CA SER A 62 -3.88 5.24 -5.36
C SER A 62 -4.59 5.39 -6.72
N GLY A 63 -4.45 4.41 -7.61
CA GLY A 63 -5.11 4.40 -8.91
C GLY A 63 -6.64 4.41 -8.80
N SER A 64 -7.20 3.64 -7.87
CA SER A 64 -8.65 3.59 -7.64
C SER A 64 -9.19 4.90 -7.06
N VAL A 65 -8.48 5.53 -6.11
CA VAL A 65 -8.89 6.86 -5.59
C VAL A 65 -8.80 7.94 -6.67
N ARG A 66 -7.78 7.90 -7.55
CA ARG A 66 -7.68 8.81 -8.70
C ARG A 66 -8.86 8.65 -9.66
N ARG A 67 -9.28 7.41 -9.97
CA ARG A 67 -10.48 7.16 -10.79
C ARG A 67 -11.74 7.64 -10.09
N ALA A 68 -11.87 7.43 -8.79
CA ALA A 68 -12.97 7.97 -8.01
C ALA A 68 -13.05 9.51 -8.11
N LEU A 69 -11.92 10.21 -7.99
CA LEU A 69 -11.86 11.67 -8.14
C LEU A 69 -12.31 12.15 -9.54
N VAL A 70 -11.97 11.40 -10.58
CA VAL A 70 -12.46 11.69 -11.95
C VAL A 70 -13.98 11.54 -12.03
N HIS A 71 -14.53 10.46 -11.48
CA HIS A 71 -15.98 10.23 -11.46
C HIS A 71 -16.73 11.28 -10.62
N ILE A 72 -16.16 11.72 -9.48
CA ILE A 72 -16.72 12.82 -8.68
C ILE A 72 -16.79 14.11 -9.51
N ARG A 73 -15.71 14.44 -10.24
CA ARG A 73 -15.67 15.62 -11.10
C ARG A 73 -16.71 15.56 -12.23
N ASN A 74 -17.04 14.35 -12.69
CA ASN A 74 -18.03 14.13 -13.73
C ASN A 74 -19.48 14.02 -13.19
N GLY A 75 -19.70 14.09 -11.88
CA GLY A 75 -21.01 13.88 -11.25
C GLY A 75 -21.47 12.42 -11.23
N GLU A 76 -20.56 11.47 -11.42
CA GLU A 76 -20.84 10.03 -11.50
C GLU A 76 -20.72 9.37 -10.11
N ASP A 77 -21.55 9.76 -9.15
CA ASP A 77 -21.43 9.38 -7.74
C ASP A 77 -21.37 7.86 -7.50
N GLN A 78 -22.16 7.07 -8.25
CA GLN A 78 -22.16 5.61 -8.13
C GLN A 78 -20.83 4.98 -8.58
N ARG A 79 -20.25 5.52 -9.67
CA ARG A 79 -18.94 5.06 -10.17
C ARG A 79 -17.82 5.49 -9.24
N ALA A 80 -17.90 6.70 -8.70
CA ALA A 80 -16.97 7.18 -7.69
C ALA A 80 -16.98 6.28 -6.45
N GLN A 81 -18.17 5.96 -5.93
CA GLN A 81 -18.32 5.08 -4.78
C GLN A 81 -17.76 3.68 -5.05
N HIS A 82 -18.07 3.10 -6.21
CA HIS A 82 -17.53 1.79 -6.61
C HIS A 82 -15.99 1.77 -6.66
N GLU A 83 -15.36 2.81 -7.22
CA GLU A 83 -13.89 2.91 -7.23
C GLU A 83 -13.30 3.10 -5.83
N LEU A 84 -13.97 3.82 -4.93
CA LEU A 84 -13.55 3.91 -3.53
C LEU A 84 -13.67 2.57 -2.82
N ASP A 85 -14.77 1.85 -2.99
CA ASP A 85 -14.95 0.54 -2.36
C ASP A 85 -13.93 -0.46 -2.88
N ARG A 86 -13.57 -0.40 -4.16
CA ARG A 86 -12.47 -1.16 -4.75
C ARG A 86 -11.12 -0.77 -4.15
N ALA A 87 -10.86 0.52 -3.93
CA ALA A 87 -9.64 0.99 -3.29
C ALA A 87 -9.47 0.45 -1.85
N ARG A 88 -10.58 0.25 -1.14
CA ARG A 88 -10.61 -0.22 0.26
C ARG A 88 -10.53 -1.75 0.39
N SER A 89 -11.26 -2.47 -0.46
CA SER A 89 -11.44 -3.92 -0.36
C SER A 89 -10.27 -4.73 -0.92
N GLN A 90 -9.54 -4.18 -1.90
CA GLN A 90 -8.38 -4.86 -2.50
C GLN A 90 -7.15 -4.89 -1.58
N SER A 91 -7.24 -4.27 -0.40
CA SER A 91 -6.21 -4.25 0.63
C SER A 91 -6.31 -5.41 1.64
N CYS A 92 -7.38 -6.22 1.61
CA CYS A 92 -7.66 -7.21 2.65
C CYS A 92 -7.25 -8.64 2.27
N GLY A 93 -6.57 -9.32 3.19
CA GLY A 93 -6.57 -10.79 3.28
C GLY A 93 -5.21 -11.47 3.09
N ALA A 94 -4.77 -11.63 1.84
CA ALA A 94 -3.66 -12.55 1.53
C ALA A 94 -2.29 -11.87 1.35
N VAL A 95 -2.30 -10.58 1.02
CA VAL A 95 -1.13 -9.86 0.48
C VAL A 95 -0.26 -9.22 1.58
N LEU A 96 -0.85 -8.94 2.75
CA LEU A 96 -0.17 -8.29 3.88
C LEU A 96 0.08 -9.25 5.05
N THR A 97 0.57 -10.46 4.78
CA THR A 97 1.02 -11.32 5.88
C THR A 97 2.32 -10.77 6.48
N PRO A 98 2.38 -10.45 7.79
CA PRO A 98 3.60 -9.95 8.44
C PRO A 98 4.80 -10.90 8.31
N ALA A 99 4.52 -12.19 8.07
CA ALA A 99 5.50 -13.24 7.84
C ALA A 99 6.33 -13.06 6.56
N GLY A 100 5.86 -12.26 5.59
CA GLY A 100 6.58 -11.98 4.35
C GLY A 100 7.45 -10.73 4.38
N LEU A 101 7.48 -9.98 5.49
CA LEU A 101 8.27 -8.75 5.58
C LEU A 101 9.64 -9.00 6.23
N PRO A 102 10.71 -8.36 5.72
CA PRO A 102 12.05 -8.46 6.30
C PRO A 102 12.05 -8.05 7.76
N ARG A 103 12.73 -8.82 8.62
CA ARG A 103 13.10 -8.39 9.97
C ARG A 103 14.63 -8.36 10.12
N PRO A 104 15.22 -7.22 10.53
CA PRO A 104 14.56 -5.94 10.81
C PRO A 104 13.99 -5.28 9.53
N LEU A 105 12.89 -4.54 9.68
CA LEU A 105 12.26 -3.84 8.56
C LEU A 105 13.21 -2.76 8.01
N PRO A 106 13.43 -2.70 6.68
CA PRO A 106 14.13 -1.60 6.06
C PRO A 106 13.42 -0.30 6.42
N ARG A 107 14.20 0.73 6.75
CA ARG A 107 13.67 2.05 7.16
C ARG A 107 12.59 2.57 6.21
N ARG A 108 12.74 2.33 4.91
CA ARG A 108 11.77 2.75 3.89
C ARG A 108 10.44 2.00 3.97
N VAL A 109 10.46 0.70 4.26
CA VAL A 109 9.23 -0.10 4.48
C VAL A 109 8.51 0.41 5.72
N THR A 110 9.25 0.69 6.80
CA THR A 110 8.69 1.30 8.01
C THR A 110 8.05 2.67 7.72
N THR A 111 8.71 3.53 6.96
CA THR A 111 8.14 4.83 6.56
C THR A 111 6.87 4.66 5.74
N ALA A 112 6.85 3.73 4.77
CA ALA A 112 5.67 3.46 3.96
C ALA A 112 4.49 2.98 4.82
N LEU A 113 4.72 2.07 5.76
CA LEU A 113 3.69 1.59 6.69
C LEU A 113 3.14 2.71 7.57
N ARG A 114 4.00 3.60 8.10
CA ARG A 114 3.56 4.76 8.89
C ARG A 114 2.73 5.75 8.06
N LEU A 115 3.12 5.98 6.80
CA LEU A 115 2.34 6.81 5.88
C LEU A 115 0.95 6.20 5.66
N MET A 116 0.87 4.90 5.37
CA MET A 116 -0.41 4.20 5.19
C MET A 116 -1.26 4.15 6.48
N GLN A 117 -0.66 4.16 7.66
CA GLN A 117 -1.38 4.33 8.93
C GLN A 117 -1.96 5.73 9.11
N GLY A 118 -1.34 6.76 8.50
CA GLY A 118 -1.80 8.15 8.58
C GLY A 118 -3.12 8.42 7.87
N ILE A 119 -3.64 7.49 7.06
CA ILE A 119 -4.94 7.58 6.39
C ILE A 119 -6.01 6.78 7.13
N THR A 120 -6.11 6.98 8.45
CA THR A 120 -7.08 6.31 9.32
C THR A 120 -8.51 6.44 8.81
N GLY A 121 -9.25 5.34 8.86
CA GLY A 121 -10.63 5.22 8.38
C GLY A 121 -10.76 5.17 6.85
N PHE A 122 -9.64 5.11 6.11
CA PHE A 122 -9.68 4.81 4.69
C PHE A 122 -9.77 3.31 4.44
N PHE A 123 -8.86 2.53 5.04
CA PHE A 123 -8.86 1.08 4.88
C PHE A 123 -9.86 0.41 5.84
N PRO A 124 -10.29 -0.83 5.55
CA PRO A 124 -11.01 -1.65 6.51
C PRO A 124 -10.20 -1.85 7.78
N SER A 125 -10.86 -1.94 8.94
CA SER A 125 -10.21 -2.06 10.25
C SER A 125 -9.28 -3.28 10.35
N GLU A 126 -9.56 -4.36 9.61
CA GLU A 126 -8.67 -5.53 9.52
C GLU A 126 -7.33 -5.17 8.87
N THR A 127 -7.35 -4.47 7.73
CA THR A 127 -6.15 -3.97 7.04
C THR A 127 -5.37 -3.00 7.91
N GLU A 128 -6.05 -2.08 8.61
CA GLU A 128 -5.39 -1.14 9.51
C GLU A 128 -4.67 -1.86 10.65
N GLN A 129 -5.31 -2.87 11.26
CA GLN A 129 -4.68 -3.70 12.29
C GLN A 129 -3.45 -4.44 11.77
N VAL A 130 -3.50 -4.95 10.54
CA VAL A 130 -2.35 -5.60 9.89
C VAL A 130 -1.22 -4.59 9.65
N LEU A 131 -1.52 -3.39 9.16
CA LEU A 131 -0.53 -2.32 8.97
C LEU A 131 0.10 -1.90 10.29
N VAL A 132 -0.67 -1.84 11.39
CA VAL A 132 -0.15 -1.57 12.74
C VAL A 132 0.79 -2.68 13.19
N ARG A 133 0.36 -3.95 13.09
CA ARG A 133 1.19 -5.10 13.47
C ARG A 133 2.47 -5.21 12.64
N ALA A 134 2.40 -4.87 11.35
CA ALA A 134 3.55 -4.88 10.45
C ALA A 134 4.55 -3.75 10.74
N ALA A 135 4.13 -2.66 11.38
CA ALA A 135 5.02 -1.53 11.70
C ALA A 135 5.69 -1.63 13.08
N LEU A 136 5.29 -2.62 13.90
CA LEU A 136 5.92 -2.90 15.18
C LEU A 136 7.26 -3.63 14.98
N PRO A 137 8.32 -3.24 15.71
CA PRO A 137 9.64 -3.87 15.63
C PRO A 137 9.63 -5.36 16.01
#